data_AF-A0A317CJX1-F1
#
_entry.id   AF-A0A317CJX1-F1
#
_cell.length_a   1.000
_cell.length_b   1.000
_cell.length_c   1.000
_cell.angle_alpha   90.00
_cell.angle_beta   90.00
_cell.angle_gamma   90.00
#
_symmetry.space_group_name_H-M   'P 1'
#
loop_
_entity.id
_entity.type
_entity.pdbx_description
1 polymer ?
#
loop_
_entity_poly.entity_id
_entity_poly.type
_entity_poly.pdbx_seq_one_letter_code
_entity_poly.pdbx_strand_id
1 'polypeptide(L)'
;MISEFDFKKASISIEGDYYQVLFHDDLDAEDEPYFMIQAQFEVPDRGECYFESHREELIGHNRAISASLSKNVFRVSYGQQRTNNVLVRFSEIDDGYDRLVSALTRMIPIISMEIEI
;
A
#
# COMPACT_ATOMS: atom_id res chain seq x y z
N MET A 1 11.88 5.85 -12.89
CA MET A 1 12.58 5.95 -11.59
C MET A 1 11.73 5.21 -10.58
N ILE A 2 12.33 4.51 -9.62
CA ILE A 2 11.60 3.80 -8.55
C ILE A 2 11.74 4.65 -7.28
N SER A 3 10.63 4.88 -6.60
CA SER A 3 10.60 5.44 -5.25
C SER A 3 10.74 4.29 -4.26
N GLU A 4 11.85 4.26 -3.53
CA GLU A 4 12.12 3.24 -2.52
C GLU A 4 11.90 3.82 -1.13
N PHE A 5 11.22 3.04 -0.28
CA PHE A 5 10.98 3.34 1.12
C PHE A 5 11.37 2.15 1.98
N ASP A 6 11.95 2.46 3.13
CA ASP A 6 12.22 1.52 4.21
C ASP A 6 11.44 2.01 5.42
N PHE A 7 10.53 1.17 5.92
CA PHE A 7 9.71 1.47 7.07
C PHE A 7 9.87 0.39 8.15
N LYS A 8 9.58 0.72 9.40
CA LYS A 8 9.49 -0.29 10.46
C LYS A 8 8.25 -1.15 10.30
N LYS A 9 7.10 -0.54 10.02
CA LYS A 9 5.80 -1.17 10.24
C LYS A 9 4.86 -1.07 9.06
N ALA A 10 4.02 -2.10 8.90
CA ALA A 10 2.81 -2.09 8.09
C ALA A 10 1.58 -2.22 9.00
N SER A 11 0.71 -1.21 8.98
CA SER A 11 -0.49 -1.09 9.82
C SER A 11 -1.75 -1.25 8.97
N ILE A 12 -2.73 -2.00 9.45
CA ILE A 12 -3.96 -2.32 8.72
C ILE A 12 -5.18 -1.82 9.49
N SER A 13 -5.98 -0.93 8.89
CA SER A 13 -7.27 -0.50 9.42
C SER A 13 -8.39 -0.92 8.47
N ILE A 14 -9.45 -1.51 9.03
CA ILE A 14 -10.64 -1.93 8.28
C ILE A 14 -11.87 -1.52 9.09
N GLU A 15 -12.69 -0.63 8.52
CA GLU A 15 -13.93 -0.16 9.12
C GLU A 15 -15.07 -0.27 8.11
N GLY A 16 -15.89 -1.31 8.22
CA GLY A 16 -16.94 -1.59 7.24
C GLY A 16 -16.36 -1.85 5.85
N ASP A 17 -16.73 -1.00 4.89
CA ASP A 17 -16.25 -1.06 3.50
C ASP A 17 -14.99 -0.19 3.25
N TYR A 18 -14.41 0.40 4.30
CA TYR A 18 -13.18 1.19 4.24
C TYR A 18 -11.98 0.34 4.63
N TYR A 19 -10.98 0.31 3.74
CA TYR A 19 -9.74 -0.44 3.92
C TYR A 19 -8.56 0.52 3.81
N GLN A 20 -7.59 0.36 4.71
CA GLN A 20 -6.35 1.11 4.70
C GLN A 20 -5.16 0.20 5.04
N VAL A 21 -4.07 0.37 4.30
CA VAL A 21 -2.74 -0.13 4.66
C VAL A 21 -1.78 1.05 4.69
N LEU A 22 -1.08 1.21 5.82
CA LEU A 22 -0.16 2.30 6.08
C LEU A 22 1.22 1.72 6.41
N PHE A 23 2.25 2.15 5.69
CA PHE A 23 3.64 1.83 6.00
C PHE A 23 4.34 3.06 6.59
N HIS A 24 4.99 2.91 7.75
CA HIS A 24 5.55 4.01 8.53
C HIS A 24 6.61 3.57 9.56
N ASP A 25 7.34 4.53 10.15
CA ASP A 25 8.39 4.29 11.17
C ASP A 25 7.94 4.50 12.62
N ASP A 26 7.03 5.43 12.87
CA ASP A 26 6.14 5.58 14.03
C ASP A 26 5.19 6.76 13.70
N LEU A 27 4.05 6.93 14.37
CA LEU A 27 3.14 8.06 14.07
C LEU A 27 3.24 9.18 15.11
N ASP A 28 4.37 9.26 15.82
CA ASP A 28 4.53 10.11 16.99
C ASP A 28 4.99 11.55 16.66
N ALA A 29 5.35 11.84 15.40
CA ALA A 29 5.80 13.15 14.97
C ALA A 29 5.03 13.68 13.74
N GLU A 30 4.83 15.00 13.72
CA GLU A 30 4.43 15.72 12.51
C GLU A 30 5.56 15.56 11.47
N ASP A 31 5.20 15.23 10.22
CA ASP A 31 6.10 14.97 9.09
C ASP A 31 6.86 13.62 9.09
N GLU A 32 6.43 12.62 9.87
CA GLU A 32 6.98 11.26 9.75
C GLU A 32 6.79 10.69 8.32
N PRO A 33 7.85 10.15 7.69
CA PRO A 33 7.74 9.49 6.40
C PRO A 33 6.73 8.34 6.42
N TYR A 34 5.86 8.32 5.41
CA TYR A 34 4.89 7.23 5.24
C TYR A 34 4.54 6.96 3.78
N PHE A 35 3.93 5.81 3.56
CA PHE A 35 3.22 5.46 2.32
C PHE A 35 1.90 4.76 2.67
N MET A 36 0.79 5.22 2.12
CA MET A 36 -0.55 4.75 2.46
C MET A 36 -1.35 4.38 1.20
N ILE A 37 -2.17 3.36 1.35
CA ILE A 37 -3.13 2.90 0.34
C ILE A 37 -4.48 2.82 1.02
N GLN A 38 -5.49 3.44 0.43
CA GLN A 38 -6.88 3.37 0.88
C GLN A 38 -7.79 2.94 -0.26
N ALA A 39 -8.82 2.16 0.07
CA ALA A 39 -9.92 1.86 -0.84
C ALA A 39 -11.25 1.88 -0.08
N GLN A 40 -12.31 2.30 -0.76
CA GLN A 40 -13.67 2.30 -0.22
C GLN A 40 -14.60 1.52 -1.15
N PHE A 41 -15.42 0.62 -0.60
CA PHE A 41 -16.28 -0.26 -1.39
C PHE A 41 -17.77 0.08 -1.32
N GLU A 42 -18.17 1.11 -0.57
CA GLU A 42 -19.57 1.54 -0.48
C GLU A 42 -20.14 1.95 -1.86
N VAL A 43 -19.29 2.54 -2.71
CA VAL A 43 -19.60 2.90 -4.09
C VAL A 43 -18.57 2.26 -5.01
N PRO A 44 -18.96 1.56 -6.09
CA PRO A 44 -17.99 0.94 -7.01
C PRO A 44 -17.06 1.99 -7.65
N ASP A 45 -15.82 2.05 -7.19
CA ASP A 45 -14.78 2.98 -7.65
C ASP A 45 -13.96 2.47 -8.86
N ARG A 46 -14.45 1.43 -9.53
CA ARG A 46 -13.78 0.74 -10.65
C ARG A 46 -12.42 0.13 -10.28
N GLY A 47 -12.17 -0.10 -9.00
CA GLY A 47 -10.93 -0.66 -8.48
C GLY A 47 -9.79 0.36 -8.44
N GLU A 48 -10.12 1.61 -8.13
CA GLU A 48 -9.15 2.66 -7.83
C GLU A 48 -8.77 2.61 -6.34
N CYS A 49 -7.49 2.83 -6.04
CA CYS A 49 -7.06 3.12 -4.68
C CYS A 49 -6.70 4.60 -4.61
N TYR A 50 -6.87 5.19 -3.43
CA TYR A 50 -6.18 6.42 -3.09
C TYR A 50 -4.78 6.05 -2.56
N PHE A 51 -3.74 6.56 -3.23
CA PHE A 51 -2.37 6.46 -2.77
C PHE A 51 -1.98 7.78 -2.13
N GLU A 52 -1.33 7.73 -0.96
CA GLU A 52 -0.87 8.90 -0.23
C GLU A 52 0.55 8.68 0.31
N SER A 53 1.32 9.76 0.42
CA SER A 53 2.67 9.74 0.94
C SER A 53 3.08 11.14 1.38
N HIS A 54 4.08 11.22 2.26
CA HIS A 54 4.84 12.45 2.53
C HIS A 54 5.48 13.08 1.27
N ARG A 55 5.55 12.33 0.16
CA ARG A 55 5.98 12.80 -1.16
C ARG A 55 4.78 13.10 -2.05
N GLU A 56 4.47 14.38 -2.23
CA GLU A 56 3.27 14.87 -2.95
C GLU A 56 3.12 14.29 -4.36
N GLU A 57 4.23 14.00 -5.05
CA GLU A 57 4.19 13.45 -6.42
C GLU A 57 3.61 12.02 -6.51
N LEU A 58 3.49 11.33 -5.37
CA LEU A 58 2.92 9.99 -5.27
C LEU A 58 1.42 10.00 -4.96
N ILE A 59 0.85 11.16 -4.63
CA ILE A 59 -0.53 11.26 -4.16
C ILE A 59 -1.53 11.18 -5.32
N GLY A 60 -2.60 10.40 -5.14
CA GLY A 60 -3.79 10.48 -5.99
C GLY A 60 -4.60 9.20 -6.12
N HIS A 61 -5.79 9.34 -6.70
CA HIS A 61 -6.69 8.22 -7.03
C HIS A 61 -6.24 7.56 -8.33
N ASN A 62 -5.82 6.30 -8.25
CA ASN A 62 -5.32 5.55 -9.39
C ASN A 62 -5.65 4.06 -9.27
N ARG A 63 -5.74 3.38 -10.40
CA ARG A 63 -5.71 1.92 -10.44
C ARG A 63 -4.26 1.45 -10.36
N ALA A 64 -4.02 0.41 -9.55
CA ALA A 64 -2.75 -0.31 -9.63
C ALA A 64 -2.64 -1.01 -11.00
N ILE A 65 -1.46 -0.90 -11.63
CA ILE A 65 -1.11 -1.55 -12.90
C ILE A 65 -0.38 -2.87 -12.66
N SER A 66 0.42 -2.92 -11.59
CA SER A 66 1.03 -4.13 -11.07
C SER A 66 1.23 -3.97 -9.58
N ALA A 67 1.10 -5.06 -8.82
CA ALA A 67 1.47 -5.08 -7.42
C ALA A 67 2.00 -6.46 -7.03
N SER A 68 2.98 -6.50 -6.14
CA SER A 68 3.43 -7.74 -5.54
C SER A 68 3.73 -7.57 -4.06
N LEU A 69 3.61 -8.66 -3.31
CA LEU A 69 3.89 -8.72 -1.89
C LEU A 69 4.71 -9.97 -1.58
N SER A 70 5.88 -9.78 -0.96
CA SER A 70 6.59 -10.82 -0.22
C SER A 70 6.42 -10.60 1.29
N LYS A 71 7.12 -11.38 2.12
CA LYS A 71 7.03 -11.27 3.59
C LYS A 71 7.32 -9.87 4.14
N ASN A 72 8.22 -9.13 3.49
CA ASN A 72 8.74 -7.86 3.98
C ASN A 72 8.92 -6.80 2.86
N VAL A 73 8.41 -7.08 1.65
CA VAL A 73 8.49 -6.16 0.53
C VAL A 73 7.13 -6.06 -0.15
N PHE A 74 6.63 -4.83 -0.27
CA PHE A 74 5.49 -4.50 -1.11
C PHE A 74 5.96 -3.68 -2.31
N ARG A 75 5.49 -4.03 -3.50
CA ARG A 75 5.77 -3.28 -4.74
C ARG A 75 4.47 -2.91 -5.41
N VAL A 76 4.39 -1.70 -5.92
CA VAL A 76 3.24 -1.26 -6.71
C VAL A 76 3.65 -0.29 -7.81
N SER A 77 3.02 -0.43 -8.97
CA SER A 77 3.06 0.55 -10.05
C SER A 77 1.66 1.07 -10.31
N TYR A 78 1.51 2.39 -10.42
CA TYR A 78 0.23 3.07 -10.66
C TYR A 78 0.45 4.40 -11.40
N GLY A 79 -0.64 5.12 -11.68
CA GLY A 79 -0.60 6.34 -12.48
C GLY A 79 -0.64 6.07 -13.98
N GLN A 80 -0.96 7.08 -14.79
CA GLN A 80 -0.96 6.94 -16.25
C GLN A 80 0.41 6.46 -16.72
N GLN A 81 0.46 5.40 -17.54
CA GLN A 81 1.70 4.83 -18.08
C GLN A 81 2.73 4.34 -17.04
N ARG A 82 2.31 3.95 -15.81
CA ARG A 82 3.23 3.48 -14.74
C ARG A 82 4.26 4.54 -14.33
N THR A 83 3.85 5.81 -14.28
CA THR A 83 4.73 6.90 -13.83
C THR A 83 5.21 6.69 -12.40
N ASN A 84 4.38 6.10 -11.55
CA ASN A 84 4.68 5.89 -10.14
C ASN A 84 5.03 4.42 -9.93
N ASN A 85 6.28 4.14 -9.58
CA ASN A 85 6.77 2.81 -9.23
C ASN A 85 7.31 2.91 -7.80
N VAL A 86 6.68 2.22 -6.86
CA VAL A 86 6.99 2.28 -5.45
C VAL A 86 7.42 0.91 -4.97
N LEU A 87 8.52 0.86 -4.23
CA LEU A 87 8.98 -0.31 -3.49
C LEU A 87 9.04 0.08 -2.02
N VAL A 88 8.32 -0.66 -1.18
CA VAL A 88 8.31 -0.49 0.26
C VAL A 88 8.92 -1.74 0.90
N ARG A 89 9.92 -1.55 1.74
CA ARG A 89 10.42 -2.57 2.67
C ARG A 89 9.86 -2.28 4.06
N PHE A 90 9.45 -3.33 4.76
CA PHE A 90 8.92 -3.20 6.13
C PHE A 90 9.38 -4.36 7.00
N SER A 91 9.51 -4.15 8.31
CA SER A 91 10.05 -5.16 9.23
C SER A 91 8.97 -5.86 10.07
N GLU A 92 7.90 -5.13 10.38
CA GLU A 92 6.82 -5.57 11.26
C GLU A 92 5.47 -5.37 10.58
N ILE A 93 4.48 -6.18 10.97
CA ILE A 93 3.11 -6.12 10.44
C ILE A 93 2.16 -6.16 11.62
N ASP A 94 1.33 -5.14 11.78
CA ASP A 94 0.26 -5.17 12.76
C ASP A 94 -0.77 -6.22 12.40
N ASP A 95 -1.22 -6.96 13.41
CA ASP A 95 -2.22 -8.02 13.27
C ASP A 95 -1.86 -9.16 12.28
N GLY A 96 -0.60 -9.22 11.85
CA GLY A 96 -0.01 -10.34 11.11
C GLY A 96 -0.14 -10.32 9.59
N TYR A 97 0.69 -11.13 8.94
CA TYR A 97 0.83 -11.20 7.48
C TYR A 97 -0.48 -11.56 6.76
N ASP A 98 -1.26 -12.50 7.29
CA ASP A 98 -2.52 -12.93 6.66
C ASP A 98 -3.55 -11.80 6.57
N ARG A 99 -3.55 -10.88 7.55
CA ARG A 99 -4.44 -9.71 7.53
C ARG A 99 -3.97 -8.70 6.47
N LEU A 100 -2.66 -8.47 6.37
CA LEU A 100 -2.07 -7.63 5.33
C LEU A 100 -2.39 -8.17 3.92
N VAL A 101 -2.18 -9.48 3.70
CA VAL A 101 -2.51 -10.15 2.44
C VAL A 101 -4.00 -9.98 2.11
N SER A 102 -4.88 -10.21 3.08
CA SER A 102 -6.33 -10.10 2.89
C SER A 102 -6.74 -8.68 2.52
N ALA A 103 -6.21 -7.66 3.23
CA ALA A 103 -6.49 -6.26 2.95
C ALA A 103 -5.97 -5.84 1.56
N LEU A 104 -4.70 -6.11 1.25
CA LEU A 104 -4.11 -5.75 -0.04
C LEU A 104 -4.76 -6.49 -1.22
N THR A 105 -5.14 -7.76 -1.06
CA THR A 105 -5.86 -8.51 -2.10
C THR A 105 -7.25 -7.92 -2.35
N ARG A 106 -7.91 -7.44 -1.30
CA ARG A 106 -9.21 -6.78 -1.43
C ARG A 106 -9.09 -5.43 -2.15
N MET A 107 -8.11 -4.62 -1.78
CA MET A 107 -7.86 -3.30 -2.37
C MET A 107 -7.30 -3.38 -3.80
N ILE A 108 -6.39 -4.33 -4.05
CA ILE A 108 -5.66 -4.48 -5.31
C ILE A 108 -5.82 -5.92 -5.82
N PRO A 109 -6.91 -6.25 -6.54
CA PRO A 109 -7.20 -7.63 -6.95
C PRO A 109 -6.18 -8.28 -7.89
N ILE A 110 -5.29 -7.48 -8.51
CA ILE A 110 -4.23 -7.96 -9.39
C ILE A 110 -2.93 -8.30 -8.64
N ILE A 111 -2.88 -8.10 -7.32
CA ILE A 111 -1.66 -8.31 -6.55
C ILE A 111 -1.22 -9.77 -6.60
N SER A 112 0.07 -10.00 -6.83
CA SER A 112 0.66 -11.33 -6.77
C SER A 112 1.45 -11.54 -5.48
N MET A 113 1.27 -12.69 -4.83
CA MET A 113 2.10 -13.08 -3.70
C MET A 113 3.39 -13.71 -4.20
N GLU A 114 4.54 -13.15 -3.80
CA GLU A 114 5.86 -13.70 -4.08
C GLU A 114 6.19 -14.73 -2.99
N ILE A 115 6.37 -15.99 -3.39
CA ILE A 115 6.82 -17.06 -2.49
C ILE A 115 8.34 -16.97 -2.42
N GLU A 116 8.87 -16.62 -1.24
CA GLU A 116 10.29 -16.79 -0.96
C GLU A 116 10.57 -18.30 -0.82
N ILE A 117 11.39 -18.84 -1.74
CA ILE A 117 11.87 -20.23 -1.74
C ILE A 117 13.06 -20.36 -0.79
#